data_AF-A0A1F3N4G8-F1
#
_entry.id   AF-A0A1F3N4G8-F1
#
_cell.length_a   1.000
_cell.length_b   1.000
_cell.length_c   1.000
_cell.angle_alpha   90.00
_cell.angle_beta   90.00
_cell.angle_gamma   90.00
#
_symmetry.space_group_name_H-M   'P 1'
#
loop_
_entity.id
_entity.type
_entity.pdbx_description
1 polymer ?
#
loop_
_entity_poly.entity_id
_entity_poly.type
_entity_poly.pdbx_seq_one_letter_code
_entity_poly.pdbx_strand_id
1 'polypeptide(L)'
;MENTQRRHVINLFRVRIGLFIPVLGLVIYLLGADPALFGMDRSPVTGFIQIAVFLVGLAFMCVGGYFTLNALWNGTQKTIAADIGLRLVSTGYVIAVGSGMADLLGFGKHPFPNIPYFGAWQAVGVMIGEAIIILGFVLLIPNPKRD
;
A
#
# COMPACT_ATOMS: atom_id res chain seq x y z
N MET A 1 -14.72 -27.25 36.36
CA MET A 1 -14.38 -25.88 35.92
C MET A 1 -13.05 -25.96 35.18
N GLU A 2 -13.07 -26.48 33.96
CA GLU A 2 -11.88 -26.60 33.12
C GLU A 2 -11.93 -25.44 32.13
N ASN A 3 -11.39 -24.30 32.55
CA ASN A 3 -11.42 -23.09 31.73
C ASN A 3 -10.29 -23.21 30.70
N THR A 4 -10.68 -23.65 29.51
CA THR A 4 -9.93 -23.82 28.27
C THR A 4 -9.03 -22.60 27.98
N GLN A 5 -7.84 -22.55 28.56
CA GLN A 5 -6.76 -21.68 28.11
C GLN A 5 -6.20 -22.22 26.79
N ARG A 6 -7.00 -22.13 25.72
CA ARG A 6 -6.54 -22.33 24.36
C ARG A 6 -5.70 -21.11 24.02
N ARG A 7 -4.41 -21.12 24.41
CA ARG A 7 -3.43 -20.15 23.90
C ARG A 7 -3.52 -20.25 22.38
N HIS A 8 -4.12 -19.24 21.77
CA HIS A 8 -4.21 -19.14 20.32
C HIS A 8 -2.78 -18.97 19.83
N VAL A 9 -2.13 -20.09 19.49
CA VAL A 9 -0.76 -20.09 18.97
C VAL A 9 -0.80 -19.27 17.70
N ILE A 10 -0.24 -18.06 17.76
CA ILE A 10 -0.10 -17.22 16.57
C ILE A 10 0.72 -18.06 15.60
N ASN A 11 0.12 -18.41 14.45
CA ASN A 11 0.82 -19.14 13.41
C ASN A 11 1.86 -18.19 12.80
N LEU A 12 3.04 -18.14 13.43
CA LEU A 12 4.18 -17.31 13.02
C LEU A 12 4.50 -17.49 11.54
N PHE A 13 4.30 -18.68 11.00
CA PHE A 13 4.44 -18.97 9.57
C PHE A 13 3.49 -18.15 8.68
N ARG A 14 2.21 -18.00 9.07
CA ARG A 14 1.23 -17.17 8.36
C ARG A 14 1.57 -15.69 8.43
N VAL A 15 2.02 -15.23 9.60
CA VAL A 15 2.49 -13.84 9.78
C VAL A 15 3.73 -13.58 8.94
N ARG A 16 4.66 -14.54 8.87
CA ARG A 16 5.91 -14.41 8.10
C ARG A 16 5.68 -14.38 6.59
N ILE A 17 4.76 -15.23 6.08
CA ILE A 17 4.32 -15.17 4.68
C ILE A 17 3.57 -13.86 4.42
N GLY A 18 2.70 -13.44 5.35
CA GLY A 18 2.00 -12.16 5.28
C GLY A 18 2.97 -10.99 5.13
N LEU A 19 4.07 -11.00 5.88
CA LEU A 19 5.07 -9.94 5.92
C LEU A 19 6.03 -9.96 4.71
N PHE A 20 6.16 -11.10 4.02
CA PHE A 20 6.98 -11.20 2.80
C PHE A 20 6.39 -10.39 1.65
N ILE A 21 5.06 -10.44 1.46
CA ILE A 21 4.35 -9.73 0.38
C ILE A 21 4.57 -8.20 0.43
N PRO A 22 4.37 -7.50 1.56
CA PRO A 22 4.58 -6.05 1.61
C PRO A 22 6.06 -5.68 1.51
N VAL A 23 6.98 -6.53 1.98
CA VAL A 23 8.43 -6.30 1.77
C VAL A 23 8.78 -6.39 0.29
N LEU A 24 8.27 -7.40 -0.43
CA LEU A 24 8.43 -7.50 -1.88
C LEU A 24 7.79 -6.29 -2.58
N GLY A 25 6.60 -5.87 -2.14
CA GLY A 25 5.92 -4.67 -2.63
C GLY A 25 6.75 -3.40 -2.44
N LEU A 26 7.40 -3.26 -1.28
CA LEU A 26 8.30 -2.13 -0.99
C LEU A 26 9.50 -2.10 -1.94
N VAL A 27 10.10 -3.26 -2.23
CA VAL A 27 11.21 -3.34 -3.20
C VAL A 27 10.75 -2.90 -4.59
N ILE A 28 9.59 -3.39 -5.05
CA ILE A 28 9.00 -3.00 -6.34
C ILE A 28 8.67 -1.50 -6.36
N TYR A 29 8.13 -0.97 -5.25
CA TYR A 29 7.81 0.44 -5.09
C TYR A 29 9.07 1.30 -5.22
N LEU A 30 10.15 0.95 -4.53
CA LEU A 30 11.43 1.66 -4.60
C LEU A 30 12.05 1.59 -5.99
N LEU A 31 11.90 0.46 -6.69
CA LEU A 31 12.35 0.28 -8.07
C LEU A 31 11.67 1.29 -9.02
N GLY A 32 10.38 1.55 -8.81
CA GLY A 32 9.63 2.54 -9.57
C GLY A 32 9.89 3.98 -9.13
N ALA A 33 10.00 4.23 -7.82
CA ALA A 33 10.15 5.57 -7.25
C ALA A 33 11.55 6.17 -7.48
N ASP A 34 12.60 5.37 -7.26
CA ASP A 34 13.97 5.80 -7.51
C ASP A 34 14.81 4.63 -8.10
N PRO A 35 14.73 4.40 -9.41
CA PRO A 35 15.50 3.35 -10.08
C PRO A 35 17.02 3.53 -9.98
N ALA A 36 17.48 4.74 -9.64
CA ALA A 36 18.92 5.00 -9.44
C ALA A 36 19.48 4.23 -8.23
N LEU A 37 18.64 3.89 -7.24
CA LEU A 37 19.03 3.02 -6.12
C LEU A 37 19.51 1.64 -6.59
N PHE A 38 19.09 1.21 -7.77
CA PHE A 38 19.42 -0.09 -8.36
C PHE A 38 20.41 0.03 -9.53
N GLY A 39 21.01 1.22 -9.73
CA GLY A 39 21.94 1.47 -10.83
C GLY A 39 21.29 1.53 -12.21
N MET A 40 19.98 1.77 -12.29
CA MET A 40 19.27 1.96 -13.55
C MET A 40 19.17 3.45 -13.90
N ASP A 41 19.31 3.77 -15.19
CA ASP A 41 19.28 5.15 -15.67
C ASP A 41 17.90 5.79 -15.59
N ARG A 42 17.87 7.06 -15.19
CA ARG A 42 16.66 7.90 -15.21
C ARG A 42 16.42 8.41 -16.62
N SER A 43 15.78 7.62 -17.47
CA SER A 43 15.36 8.07 -18.81
C SER A 43 13.96 8.69 -18.77
N PRO A 44 13.72 9.88 -19.35
CA PRO A 44 12.40 10.51 -19.40
C PRO A 44 11.30 9.64 -20.05
N VAL A 45 11.67 8.80 -21.03
CA VAL A 45 10.74 7.86 -21.69
C VAL A 45 10.32 6.72 -20.73
N THR A 46 11.14 6.41 -19.73
CA THR A 46 10.84 5.38 -18.73
C THR A 46 9.98 5.88 -17.56
N GLY A 47 9.71 7.19 -17.46
CA GLY A 47 8.94 7.79 -16.36
C GLY A 47 7.52 7.21 -16.20
N PHE A 48 6.85 6.90 -17.32
CA PHE A 48 5.55 6.22 -17.28
C PHE A 48 5.64 4.81 -16.67
N ILE A 49 6.64 4.04 -17.10
CA ILE A 49 6.86 2.67 -16.59
C ILE A 49 7.23 2.73 -15.11
N GLN A 50 8.03 3.72 -14.71
CA GLN A 50 8.39 3.97 -13.31
C GLN A 50 7.16 4.20 -12.43
N ILE A 51 6.24 5.08 -12.84
CA ILE A 51 4.97 5.33 -12.12
C ILE A 51 4.13 4.04 -12.05
N ALA A 52 4.02 3.28 -13.13
CA ALA A 52 3.26 2.04 -13.13
C ALA A 52 3.86 0.98 -12.19
N VAL A 53 5.18 0.79 -12.22
CA VAL A 53 5.93 -0.12 -11.35
C VAL A 53 5.78 0.29 -9.89
N PHE A 54 5.91 1.59 -9.61
CA PHE A 54 5.69 2.20 -8.31
C PHE A 54 4.30 1.90 -7.75
N LEU A 55 3.24 2.12 -8.55
CA LEU A 55 1.85 1.85 -8.14
C LEU A 55 1.59 0.35 -7.93
N VAL A 56 2.19 -0.52 -8.74
CA VAL A 56 2.14 -1.97 -8.52
C VAL A 56 2.80 -2.33 -7.19
N GLY A 57 3.96 -1.77 -6.87
CA GLY A 57 4.60 -1.96 -5.57
C GLY A 57 3.71 -1.54 -4.41
N LEU A 58 3.04 -0.38 -4.53
CA LEU A 58 2.06 0.11 -3.55
C LEU A 58 0.86 -0.86 -3.40
N ALA A 59 0.38 -1.45 -4.50
CA ALA A 59 -0.69 -2.46 -4.46
C ALA A 59 -0.28 -3.70 -3.67
N PHE A 60 0.94 -4.20 -3.89
CA PHE A 60 1.49 -5.33 -3.13
C PHE A 60 1.63 -4.99 -1.64
N MET A 61 2.03 -3.76 -1.30
CA MET A 61 2.05 -3.30 0.09
C MET A 61 0.65 -3.26 0.71
N CYS A 62 -0.36 -2.75 -0.01
CA CYS A 62 -1.75 -2.73 0.44
C CYS A 62 -2.29 -4.14 0.72
N VAL A 63 -2.11 -5.06 -0.23
CA VAL A 63 -2.59 -6.45 -0.12
C VAL A 63 -1.83 -7.22 0.96
N GLY A 64 -0.50 -7.12 0.97
CA GLY A 64 0.35 -7.78 1.95
C GLY A 64 0.14 -7.29 3.37
N GLY A 65 0.01 -5.97 3.56
CA GLY A 65 -0.34 -5.36 4.84
C GLY A 65 -1.71 -5.82 5.35
N TYR A 66 -2.70 -5.93 4.46
CA TYR A 66 -4.02 -6.48 4.81
C TYR A 66 -3.91 -7.91 5.32
N PHE A 67 -3.23 -8.81 4.60
CA PHE A 67 -3.07 -10.20 5.04
C PHE A 67 -2.34 -10.31 6.38
N THR A 68 -1.29 -9.52 6.57
CA THR A 68 -0.49 -9.50 7.81
C THR A 68 -1.33 -9.06 9.00
N LEU A 69 -2.02 -7.93 8.89
CA LEU A 69 -2.83 -7.40 9.99
C LEU A 69 -4.07 -8.27 10.22
N ASN A 70 -4.71 -8.78 9.17
CA ASN A 70 -5.85 -9.68 9.29
C ASN A 70 -5.47 -11.00 10.00
N ALA A 71 -4.25 -11.50 9.80
CA ALA A 71 -3.74 -12.65 10.55
C ALA A 71 -3.61 -12.37 12.06
N LEU A 72 -3.36 -11.12 12.46
CA LEU A 72 -3.23 -10.70 13.85
C LEU A 72 -4.58 -10.73 14.60
N TRP A 73 -5.70 -10.54 13.90
CA TRP A 73 -7.04 -10.63 14.50
C TRP A 73 -7.44 -12.08 14.86
N ASN A 74 -6.74 -13.11 14.37
CA ASN A 74 -6.84 -14.53 14.79
C ASN A 74 -8.24 -15.07 15.19
N GLY A 75 -9.28 -14.72 14.42
CA GLY A 75 -10.66 -15.16 14.65
C GLY A 75 -11.49 -14.32 15.64
N THR A 76 -10.93 -13.25 16.18
CA THR A 76 -11.68 -12.25 16.97
C THR A 76 -12.51 -11.34 16.06
N GLN A 77 -13.60 -10.79 16.59
CA GLN A 77 -14.43 -9.85 15.86
C GLN A 77 -13.65 -8.55 15.62
N LYS A 78 -13.61 -8.13 14.35
CA LYS A 78 -13.01 -6.85 13.95
C LYS A 78 -13.82 -5.70 14.55
N THR A 79 -13.11 -4.66 14.97
CA THR A 79 -13.77 -3.43 15.41
C THR A 79 -14.26 -2.62 14.21
N ILE A 80 -15.25 -1.74 14.44
CA ILE A 80 -15.72 -0.79 13.42
C ILE A 80 -14.55 0.05 12.88
N ALA A 81 -13.60 0.43 13.73
CA ALA A 81 -12.40 1.15 13.32
C ALA A 81 -11.55 0.35 12.34
N ALA A 82 -11.40 -0.96 12.55
CA ALA A 82 -10.66 -1.85 11.66
C ALA A 82 -11.35 -1.99 10.28
N ASP A 83 -12.69 -2.08 10.26
CA ASP A 83 -13.45 -2.13 8.99
C ASP A 83 -13.37 -0.80 8.23
N ILE A 84 -13.40 0.33 8.94
CA ILE A 84 -13.16 1.66 8.35
C ILE A 84 -11.72 1.75 7.84
N GLY A 85 -10.74 1.26 8.60
CA GLY A 85 -9.33 1.25 8.23
C GLY A 85 -9.09 0.52 6.91
N LEU A 86 -9.72 -0.65 6.72
CA LEU A 86 -9.65 -1.39 5.46
C LEU A 86 -10.21 -0.60 4.27
N ARG A 87 -11.34 0.10 4.46
CA ARG A 87 -11.91 0.95 3.42
C ARG A 87 -11.00 2.12 3.10
N LEU A 88 -10.38 2.72 4.13
CA LEU A 88 -9.43 3.82 3.95
C LEU A 88 -8.21 3.40 3.14
N VAL A 89 -7.63 2.22 3.41
CA VAL A 89 -6.53 1.66 2.60
C VAL A 89 -6.94 1.57 1.12
N SER A 90 -8.11 1.00 0.83
CA SER A 90 -8.61 0.90 -0.54
C SER A 90 -8.82 2.28 -1.18
N THR A 91 -9.42 3.23 -0.46
CA THR A 91 -9.63 4.59 -1.00
C THR A 91 -8.34 5.34 -1.23
N GLY A 92 -7.38 5.24 -0.32
CA GLY A 92 -6.06 5.88 -0.46
C GLY A 92 -5.30 5.32 -1.66
N TYR A 93 -5.41 4.01 -1.91
CA TYR A 93 -4.84 3.38 -3.10
C TYR A 93 -5.49 3.90 -4.39
N VAL A 94 -6.83 4.03 -4.44
CA VAL A 94 -7.51 4.61 -5.61
C VAL A 94 -7.08 6.06 -5.85
N ILE A 95 -6.94 6.86 -4.79
CA ILE A 95 -6.45 8.25 -4.89
C ILE A 95 -5.01 8.28 -5.43
N ALA A 96 -4.13 7.40 -4.95
CA ALA A 96 -2.75 7.31 -5.41
C ALA A 96 -2.68 6.91 -6.89
N VAL A 97 -3.45 5.90 -7.32
CA VAL A 97 -3.52 5.48 -8.73
C VAL A 97 -4.08 6.59 -9.61
N GLY A 98 -5.20 7.20 -9.21
CA GLY A 98 -5.83 8.28 -9.98
C GLY A 98 -4.91 9.49 -10.14
N SER A 99 -4.18 9.84 -9.08
CA SER A 99 -3.22 10.97 -9.10
C SER A 99 -1.97 10.64 -9.90
N GLY A 100 -1.39 9.45 -9.69
CA GLY A 100 -0.16 9.03 -10.37
C GLY A 100 -0.37 8.82 -11.87
N MET A 101 -1.55 8.33 -12.27
CA MET A 101 -1.89 8.10 -13.67
C MET A 101 -2.63 9.28 -14.33
N ALA A 102 -2.69 10.46 -13.71
CA ALA A 102 -3.52 11.57 -14.18
C ALA A 102 -3.20 12.03 -15.62
N ASP A 103 -1.92 12.04 -16.02
CA ASP A 103 -1.54 12.38 -17.41
C ASP A 103 -2.05 11.34 -18.43
N LEU A 104 -2.10 10.06 -18.05
CA LEU A 104 -2.56 8.97 -18.92
C LEU A 104 -4.09 8.95 -19.07
N LEU A 105 -4.78 9.29 -17.99
CA LEU A 105 -6.23 9.42 -17.97
C LEU A 105 -6.70 10.70 -18.68
N GLY A 106 -5.80 11.58 -19.11
CA GLY A 106 -6.11 12.80 -19.86
C GLY A 106 -6.51 13.99 -18.98
N PHE A 107 -6.38 13.90 -17.66
CA PHE A 107 -6.63 15.00 -16.72
C PHE A 107 -5.39 15.88 -16.47
N GLY A 108 -4.22 15.39 -16.88
CA GLY A 108 -2.94 16.04 -16.62
C GLY A 108 -2.56 17.11 -17.65
N LYS A 109 -1.50 17.87 -17.33
CA LYS A 109 -1.08 19.06 -18.10
C LYS A 109 -0.21 18.74 -19.33
N HIS A 110 0.31 17.52 -19.41
CA HIS A 110 1.16 17.06 -20.52
C HIS A 110 0.55 15.82 -21.18
N PRO A 111 -0.58 15.95 -21.90
CA PRO A 111 -1.09 14.85 -22.71
C PRO A 111 -0.07 14.48 -23.80
N PHE A 112 -0.06 13.19 -24.17
CA PHE A 112 0.69 12.65 -25.30
C PHE A 112 0.54 13.59 -26.52
N PRO A 113 1.63 14.00 -27.23
CA PRO A 113 2.93 13.34 -27.40
C PRO A 113 4.10 13.97 -26.62
N ASN A 114 3.83 14.89 -25.68
CA ASN A 114 4.89 15.42 -24.82
C ASN A 114 5.35 14.33 -23.84
N ILE A 115 6.64 14.33 -23.52
CA ILE A 115 7.26 13.36 -22.63
C ILE A 115 6.52 13.42 -21.27
N PRO A 116 5.82 12.36 -20.83
CA PRO A 116 5.05 12.38 -19.59
C PRO A 116 5.98 12.69 -18.43
N TYR A 117 5.76 13.83 -17.78
CA TYR A 117 6.56 14.29 -16.67
C TYR A 117 5.75 14.16 -15.39
N PHE A 118 6.25 13.41 -14.42
CA PHE A 118 5.60 13.27 -13.12
C PHE A 118 5.53 14.65 -12.43
N GLY A 119 4.36 15.27 -12.51
CA GLY A 119 4.17 16.64 -12.07
C GLY A 119 4.12 16.75 -10.54
N ALA A 120 4.50 17.91 -10.00
CA ALA A 120 4.40 18.17 -8.56
C ALA A 120 3.00 17.92 -7.99
N TRP A 121 1.95 18.21 -8.76
CA TRP A 121 0.56 17.96 -8.35
C TRP A 121 0.18 16.47 -8.33
N GLN A 122 0.73 15.67 -9.24
CA GLN A 122 0.56 14.21 -9.20
C GLN A 122 1.28 13.63 -7.99
N ALA A 123 2.51 14.09 -7.73
CA ALA A 123 3.27 13.71 -6.54
C ALA A 123 2.50 14.02 -5.25
N VAL A 124 1.92 15.22 -5.14
CA VAL A 124 1.08 15.60 -3.99
C VAL A 124 -0.15 14.71 -3.86
N GLY A 125 -0.86 14.43 -4.95
CA GLY A 125 -2.02 13.55 -4.93
C GLY A 125 -1.68 12.12 -4.50
N VAL A 126 -0.54 11.59 -4.97
CA VAL A 126 -0.01 10.29 -4.55
C VAL A 126 0.32 10.29 -3.06
N MET A 127 1.05 11.31 -2.57
CA MET A 127 1.38 11.43 -1.14
C MET A 127 0.13 11.50 -0.25
N ILE A 128 -0.93 12.18 -0.69
CA ILE A 128 -2.21 12.19 0.03
C ILE A 128 -2.82 10.78 0.08
N GLY A 129 -2.79 10.05 -1.04
CA GLY A 129 -3.24 8.66 -1.09
C GLY A 129 -2.47 7.76 -0.13
N GLU A 130 -1.15 7.90 -0.09
CA GLU A 130 -0.28 7.17 0.84
C GLU A 130 -0.55 7.52 2.30
N ALA A 131 -0.76 8.79 2.63
CA ALA A 131 -1.12 9.21 3.98
C ALA A 131 -2.45 8.58 4.45
N ILE A 132 -3.44 8.48 3.55
CA ILE A 132 -4.72 7.82 3.82
C ILE A 132 -4.53 6.30 4.00
N ILE A 133 -3.66 5.67 3.19
CA ILE A 133 -3.30 4.25 3.35
C ILE A 133 -2.69 4.00 4.72
N ILE A 134 -1.72 4.83 5.14
CA ILE A 134 -1.06 4.73 6.44
C ILE A 134 -2.09 4.86 7.56
N LEU A 135 -2.97 5.86 7.50
CA LEU A 135 -4.06 6.03 8.47
C LEU A 135 -4.98 4.80 8.52
N GLY A 136 -5.34 4.25 7.35
CA GLY A 136 -6.15 3.05 7.26
C GLY A 136 -5.49 1.83 7.91
N PHE A 137 -4.18 1.64 7.71
CA PHE A 137 -3.44 0.58 8.36
C PHE A 137 -3.33 0.76 9.87
N VAL A 138 -3.10 1.99 10.35
CA VAL A 138 -3.08 2.29 11.80
C VAL A 138 -4.41 1.89 12.46
N LEU A 139 -5.53 2.18 11.82
CA LEU A 139 -6.87 1.81 12.32
C LEU A 139 -7.15 0.29 12.28
N LEU A 140 -6.47 -0.43 11.37
CA LEU A 140 -6.59 -1.88 11.24
C LEU A 140 -5.80 -2.65 12.31
N ILE A 141 -4.89 -1.99 13.03
CA ILE A 141 -4.11 -2.63 14.12
C ILE A 141 -5.05 -3.00 15.27
N PRO A 142 -5.10 -4.27 15.69
CA PRO A 142 -5.89 -4.69 16.84
C PRO A 142 -5.35 -4.07 18.13
N ASN A 143 -6.26 -3.53 18.94
CA ASN A 143 -5.91 -2.98 20.25
C ASN A 143 -5.84 -4.13 21.28
N PRO A 144 -4.68 -4.38 21.92
CA PRO A 144 -4.54 -5.43 22.93
C PRO A 144 -5.26 -5.12 24.25
N LYS A 145 -5.83 -3.91 24.43
CA LYS A 145 -6.54 -3.51 25.65
C LYS A 145 -8.03 -3.37 25.37
N ARG A 146 -8.78 -4.45 25.60
CA ARG A 146 -10.23 -4.38 25.81
C ARG A 146 -10.66 -5.55 26.71
N ASP A 147 -10.21 -5.44 27.96
CA ASP A 147 -10.82 -6.10 29.11
C ASP A 147 -11.82 -5.11 29.73
#